data_AF-A0A4Z2FP05-F1
#
_entry.id   AF-A0A4Z2FP05-F1
#
_cell.length_a   1.000
_cell.length_b   1.000
_cell.length_c   1.000
_cell.angle_alpha   90.00
_cell.angle_beta   90.00
_cell.angle_gamma   90.00
#
_symmetry.space_group_name_H-M   'P 1'
#
loop_
_entity.id
_entity.type
_entity.pdbx_description
1 polymer ?
#
loop_
_entity_poly.entity_id
_entity_poly.type
_entity_poly.pdbx_seq_one_letter_code
_entity_poly.pdbx_strand_id
1 'polypeptide(L)'
;MGKWAEKKETIPQISYASTAPELSDDRRYDFFSRVVPPDSFQAQAMVDIIRALGWTYVSTIASEGSYGEKGVEAFTQLSKEAVSRSHERRRRTAARGRVEVALAELREPIGVELLLRW
;
A
#
# COMPACT_ATOMS: atom_id res chain seq x y z
N MET A 1 51.75 -18.89 11.04
CA MET A 1 50.64 -18.04 11.53
C MET A 1 49.53 -18.07 10.48
N GLY A 2 48.62 -19.05 10.54
CA GLY A 2 47.56 -19.21 9.54
C GLY A 2 46.44 -18.20 9.76
N LYS A 3 46.08 -17.44 8.72
CA LYS A 3 44.92 -16.54 8.76
C LYS A 3 43.65 -17.39 8.70
N TRP A 4 42.87 -17.38 9.78
CA TRP A 4 41.52 -17.93 9.78
C TRP A 4 40.63 -16.99 8.97
N ALA A 5 40.14 -17.45 7.82
CA ALA A 5 39.07 -16.77 7.13
C ALA A 5 37.78 -17.00 7.93
N GLU A 6 37.20 -15.92 8.45
CA GLU A 6 35.92 -15.96 9.13
C GLU A 6 34.85 -16.38 8.13
N LYS A 7 34.26 -17.57 8.36
CA LYS A 7 33.19 -18.08 7.51
C LYS A 7 31.93 -17.27 7.84
N LYS A 8 31.41 -16.51 6.87
CA LYS A 8 30.11 -15.87 7.02
C LYS A 8 29.06 -16.97 7.06
N GLU A 9 28.55 -17.27 8.25
CA GLU A 9 27.49 -18.26 8.40
C GLU A 9 26.16 -17.69 7.90
N THR A 10 25.45 -18.54 7.18
CA THR A 10 24.18 -18.24 6.57
C THR A 10 23.08 -18.82 7.45
N ILE A 11 22.37 -17.97 8.18
CA ILE A 11 21.35 -18.39 9.15
C ILE A 11 19.97 -17.98 8.63
N PRO A 12 19.09 -18.94 8.28
CA PRO A 12 17.70 -18.64 7.94
C PRO A 12 16.96 -17.98 9.10
N GLN A 13 16.19 -16.93 8.81
CA GLN A 13 15.35 -16.23 9.78
C GLN A 13 13.89 -16.25 9.33
N ILE A 14 12.99 -16.66 10.22
CA ILE A 14 11.54 -16.67 9.96
C ILE A 14 10.86 -15.73 10.95
N SER A 15 10.27 -14.64 10.45
CA SER A 15 9.53 -13.69 11.28
C SER A 15 8.05 -14.04 11.38
N TYR A 16 7.48 -13.84 12.57
CA TYR A 16 6.06 -14.01 12.86
C TYR A 16 5.26 -12.69 12.79
N ALA A 17 5.93 -11.53 12.70
CA ALA A 17 5.27 -10.23 12.85
C ALA A 17 5.80 -9.12 11.93
N SER A 18 6.93 -9.31 11.26
CA SER A 18 7.52 -8.24 10.44
C SER A 18 6.84 -8.16 9.07
N THR A 19 5.97 -7.18 8.89
CA THR A 19 5.15 -7.03 7.67
C THR A 19 5.64 -5.96 6.70
N ALA A 20 6.71 -5.22 7.04
CA ALA A 20 7.27 -4.17 6.18
C ALA A 20 7.48 -4.66 4.72
N PRO A 21 7.05 -3.91 3.69
CA PRO A 21 7.11 -4.37 2.29
C PRO A 21 8.53 -4.70 1.81
N GLU A 22 9.52 -3.95 2.29
CA GLU A 22 10.93 -4.08 1.91
C GLU A 22 11.53 -5.47 2.20
N LEU A 23 11.01 -6.16 3.22
CA LEU A 23 11.47 -7.50 3.61
C LEU A 23 11.11 -8.58 2.57
N SER A 24 10.45 -8.21 1.47
CA SER A 24 10.19 -9.08 0.32
C SER A 24 11.28 -8.98 -0.77
N ASP A 25 12.30 -8.13 -0.59
CA ASP A 25 13.42 -8.03 -1.54
C ASP A 25 14.45 -9.13 -1.29
N ASP A 26 14.29 -10.25 -1.97
CA ASP A 26 15.18 -11.43 -1.86
C ASP A 26 16.62 -11.14 -2.31
N ARG A 27 16.90 -10.01 -2.96
CA ARG A 27 18.29 -9.60 -3.29
C ARG A 27 19.01 -8.99 -2.09
N ARG A 28 18.24 -8.44 -1.14
CA ARG A 28 18.74 -7.85 0.11
C ARG A 28 18.56 -8.80 1.31
N TYR A 29 17.50 -9.60 1.30
CA TYR A 29 17.08 -10.44 2.41
C TYR A 29 16.91 -11.90 1.99
N ASP A 30 17.92 -12.46 1.32
CA ASP A 30 17.95 -13.82 0.74
C ASP A 30 17.75 -14.98 1.74
N PHE A 31 17.94 -14.74 3.04
CA PHE A 31 17.71 -15.72 4.12
C PHE A 31 16.55 -15.35 5.05
N PHE A 32 15.76 -14.34 4.69
CA PHE A 32 14.59 -13.95 5.44
C PHE A 32 13.33 -14.61 4.87
N SER A 33 12.45 -15.03 5.75
CA SER A 33 11.10 -15.49 5.43
C SER A 33 10.15 -15.02 6.51
N ARG A 34 8.85 -15.06 6.21
CA ARG A 34 7.82 -14.71 7.18
C ARG A 34 6.53 -15.47 6.93
N VAL A 35 5.77 -15.68 7.99
CA VAL A 35 4.46 -16.34 7.93
C VAL A 35 3.29 -15.34 7.78
N VAL A 36 3.59 -14.05 7.81
CA VAL A 36 2.64 -12.94 7.65
C VAL A 36 2.83 -12.25 6.29
N PRO A 37 1.75 -11.72 5.67
CA PRO A 37 1.85 -11.04 4.39
C PRO A 37 2.53 -9.66 4.52
N PRO A 38 3.10 -9.11 3.43
CA PRO A 38 3.53 -7.72 3.42
C PRO A 38 2.36 -6.75 3.60
N ASP A 39 2.66 -5.61 4.18
CA ASP A 39 1.76 -4.46 4.36
C ASP A 39 1.18 -3.88 3.07
N SER A 40 1.77 -4.19 1.91
CA SER A 40 1.19 -3.82 0.61
C SER A 40 -0.22 -4.38 0.41
N PHE A 41 -0.52 -5.56 0.98
CA PHE A 41 -1.87 -6.11 0.97
C PHE A 41 -2.82 -5.34 1.89
N GLN A 42 -2.36 -4.94 3.08
CA GLN A 42 -3.14 -4.11 4.00
C GLN A 42 -3.42 -2.73 3.38
N ALA A 43 -2.41 -2.11 2.77
CA ALA A 43 -2.53 -0.84 2.05
C ALA A 43 -3.56 -0.92 0.92
N GLN A 44 -3.56 -2.02 0.14
CA GLN A 44 -4.56 -2.22 -0.91
C GLN A 44 -5.98 -2.35 -0.32
N ALA A 45 -6.16 -3.11 0.76
CA ALA A 45 -7.45 -3.23 1.43
C ALA A 45 -7.97 -1.86 1.93
N MET A 46 -7.10 -1.02 2.47
CA MET A 46 -7.46 0.34 2.91
C MET A 46 -7.94 1.20 1.73
N VAL A 47 -7.25 1.14 0.58
CA VAL A 47 -7.68 1.83 -0.65
C VAL A 47 -9.04 1.35 -1.11
N ASP A 48 -9.30 0.04 -1.07
CA ASP A 48 -10.58 -0.52 -1.49
C ASP A 48 -11.73 -0.09 -0.57
N ILE A 49 -11.49 -0.02 0.75
CA ILE A 49 -12.46 0.52 1.72
C ILE A 49 -12.77 1.99 1.44
N ILE A 50 -11.75 2.84 1.29
CA ILE A 50 -11.91 4.28 1.00
C ILE A 50 -12.77 4.48 -0.26
N ARG A 51 -12.51 3.69 -1.29
CA ARG A 51 -13.27 3.75 -2.55
C ARG A 51 -14.70 3.26 -2.39
N ALA A 52 -14.92 2.16 -1.67
CA ALA A 52 -16.25 1.62 -1.42
C ALA A 52 -17.11 2.61 -0.62
N LEU A 53 -16.51 3.39 0.27
CA LEU A 53 -17.18 4.40 1.09
C LEU A 53 -17.29 5.77 0.40
N GLY A 54 -16.67 5.95 -0.77
CA GLY A 54 -16.70 7.23 -1.50
C GLY A 54 -15.92 8.35 -0.80
N TRP A 55 -14.96 8.03 0.06
CA TRP A 55 -14.13 9.03 0.72
C TRP A 55 -13.15 9.66 -0.28
N THR A 56 -13.17 10.98 -0.35
CA THR A 56 -12.36 11.78 -1.30
C THR A 56 -11.18 12.48 -0.64
N TYR A 57 -11.13 12.49 0.69
CA TYR A 57 -10.07 13.09 1.48
C TYR A 57 -9.71 12.19 2.67
N VAL A 58 -8.41 11.90 2.82
CA VAL A 58 -7.86 11.08 3.92
C VAL A 58 -6.52 11.64 4.35
N SER A 59 -6.18 11.48 5.63
CA SER A 59 -4.89 11.86 6.21
C SER A 59 -4.18 10.62 6.74
N THR A 60 -2.85 10.58 6.60
CA THR A 60 -2.02 9.45 7.05
C THR A 60 -1.09 9.88 8.19
N ILE A 61 -0.98 9.04 9.21
CA ILE A 61 0.07 9.13 10.24
C ILE A 61 0.90 7.86 10.21
N ALA A 62 2.21 8.01 10.19
CA ALA A 62 3.16 6.91 10.26
C ALA A 62 4.03 7.03 11.50
N SER A 63 4.28 5.89 12.14
CA SER A 63 5.39 5.74 13.07
C SER A 63 6.72 5.94 12.33
N GLU A 64 7.69 6.56 12.99
CA GLU A 64 9.03 6.76 12.42
C GLU A 64 9.73 5.42 12.14
N GLY A 65 10.44 5.34 11.02
CA GLY A 65 11.16 4.14 10.59
C GLY A 65 10.49 3.39 9.44
N SER A 66 11.21 2.39 8.93
CA SER A 66 10.89 1.72 7.66
C SER A 66 9.49 1.14 7.59
N TYR A 67 9.00 0.55 8.68
CA TYR A 67 7.64 -0.02 8.72
C TYR A 67 6.56 1.04 8.43
N GLY A 68 6.54 2.14 9.19
CA GLY A 68 5.53 3.17 9.06
C GLY A 68 5.65 3.95 7.75
N GLU A 69 6.87 4.39 7.43
CA GLU A 69 7.15 5.16 6.22
C GLU A 69 6.81 4.39 4.94
N LYS A 70 7.21 3.11 4.85
CA LYS A 70 6.93 2.29 3.67
C LYS A 70 5.48 1.87 3.56
N GLY A 71 4.80 1.66 4.69
CA GLY A 71 3.37 1.41 4.71
C GLY A 71 2.59 2.58 4.10
N VAL A 72 2.90 3.82 4.51
CA VAL A 72 2.29 5.04 3.95
C VAL A 72 2.68 5.25 2.49
N GLU A 73 3.93 4.98 2.11
CA GLU A 73 4.39 5.06 0.71
C GLU A 73 3.58 4.12 -0.19
N ALA A 74 3.44 2.85 0.20
CA ALA A 74 2.67 1.85 -0.53
C ALA A 74 1.20 2.27 -0.66
N PHE A 75 0.58 2.72 0.44
CA PHE A 75 -0.79 3.21 0.43
C PHE A 75 -0.98 4.40 -0.52
N THR A 76 -0.06 5.36 -0.48
CA THR A 76 -0.11 6.57 -1.33
C THR A 76 -0.02 6.21 -2.80
N GLN A 77 0.86 5.27 -3.15
CA GLN A 77 1.05 4.82 -4.52
C GLN A 77 -0.21 4.11 -5.05
N LEU A 78 -0.75 3.17 -4.29
CA LEU A 78 -1.98 2.44 -4.65
C LEU A 78 -3.19 3.38 -4.78
N SER A 79 -3.27 4.40 -3.92
CA SER A 79 -4.32 5.43 -3.99
C SER A 79 -4.26 6.19 -5.32
N LYS A 80 -3.07 6.64 -5.74
CA LYS A 80 -2.86 7.34 -7.02
C LYS A 80 -3.26 6.45 -8.22
N GLU A 81 -2.86 5.18 -8.19
CA GLU A 81 -3.19 4.21 -9.24
C GLU A 81 -4.70 3.95 -9.32
N ALA A 82 -5.39 3.86 -8.18
CA ALA A 82 -6.84 3.67 -8.15
C ALA A 82 -7.61 4.87 -8.70
N VAL A 83 -7.16 6.10 -8.42
CA VAL A 83 -7.73 7.33 -9.01
C VAL A 83 -7.51 7.33 -10.53
N SER A 84 -6.28 7.06 -11.00
CA SER A 84 -5.94 7.01 -12.43
C SER A 84 -6.81 6.00 -13.19
N ARG A 85 -6.96 4.77 -12.68
CA ARG A 85 -7.85 3.74 -13.25
C ARG A 85 -9.30 4.20 -13.29
N SER A 86 -9.76 4.92 -12.27
CA SER A 86 -11.12 5.45 -12.23
C SER A 86 -11.34 6.51 -13.31
N HIS A 87 -10.35 7.38 -13.55
CA HIS A 87 -10.39 8.39 -14.62
C HIS A 87 -10.38 7.74 -16.02
N GLU A 88 -9.54 6.72 -16.23
CA GLU A 88 -9.48 5.99 -17.50
C GLU A 88 -10.81 5.29 -17.83
N ARG A 89 -11.41 4.61 -16.84
CA ARG A 89 -12.74 4.00 -16.99
C ARG A 89 -13.79 5.04 -17.36
N ARG A 90 -13.81 6.21 -16.70
CA ARG A 90 -14.73 7.32 -17.05
C ARG A 90 -14.53 7.81 -18.49
N ARG A 91 -13.29 7.99 -18.95
CA ARG A 91 -12.99 8.40 -20.34
C ARG A 91 -13.49 7.37 -21.36
N ARG A 92 -13.27 6.07 -21.10
CA ARG A 92 -13.77 4.99 -21.99
C ARG A 92 -15.29 4.91 -22.02
N THR A 93 -15.97 5.11 -20.89
CA THR A 93 -17.44 5.12 -20.83
C THR A 93 -18.01 6.35 -21.54
N ALA A 94 -17.43 7.54 -21.33
CA ALA A 94 -17.84 8.77 -22.01
C ALA A 94 -17.65 8.68 -23.53
N ALA A 95 -16.56 8.08 -24.00
CA ALA A 95 -16.30 7.85 -25.42
C ALA A 95 -17.25 6.82 -26.09
N ARG A 96 -17.99 6.02 -25.30
CA ARG A 96 -18.90 4.96 -25.79
C ARG A 96 -20.37 5.39 -25.93
N GLY A 97 -20.72 6.65 -25.64
CA GLY A 97 -21.97 7.24 -26.13
C GLY A 97 -23.29 6.73 -25.52
N ARG A 98 -23.41 6.72 -24.19
CA ARG A 98 -24.71 6.85 -23.51
C ARG A 98 -24.57 7.86 -22.38
N VAL A 99 -25.08 9.07 -22.62
CA VAL A 99 -25.19 10.14 -21.63
C VAL A 99 -26.45 9.87 -20.82
N GLU A 100 -26.39 8.91 -19.89
CA GLU A 100 -27.39 8.81 -18.83
C GLU A 100 -26.70 9.10 -17.51
N VAL A 101 -27.00 10.29 -17.01
CA VAL A 101 -26.93 10.72 -15.60
C VAL A 101 -25.57 10.52 -14.92
N ALA A 102 -24.66 11.46 -15.18
CA ALA A 102 -23.59 11.79 -14.23
C ALA A 102 -23.99 12.95 -13.30
N LEU A 103 -25.28 13.05 -12.94
CA LEU A 103 -25.82 13.98 -11.94
C LEU A 103 -26.23 13.21 -10.66
N ALA A 104 -25.26 12.50 -10.11
CA ALA A 104 -25.18 12.08 -8.71
C ALA A 104 -23.67 11.99 -8.51
N GLU A 105 -22.99 12.82 -7.73
CA GLU A 105 -23.29 13.27 -6.39
C GLU A 105 -22.38 14.49 -6.18
N LEU A 106 -22.91 15.71 -6.24
CA LEU A 106 -22.30 16.83 -5.50
C LEU A 106 -22.73 16.65 -4.04
N ARG A 107 -22.29 15.54 -3.42
CA ARG A 107 -22.22 15.50 -1.96
C ARG A 107 -20.98 16.30 -1.65
N GLU A 108 -21.18 17.45 -1.03
CA GLU A 108 -20.14 18.09 -0.23
C GLU A 108 -19.38 16.98 0.51
N PRO A 109 -18.04 16.91 0.42
CA PRO A 109 -17.30 15.85 1.08
C PRO A 109 -17.64 15.94 2.57
N ILE A 110 -18.38 14.96 3.07
CA ILE A 110 -18.48 14.72 4.50
C ILE A 110 -17.05 14.36 4.89
N GLY A 111 -16.32 15.35 5.41
CA GLY A 111 -14.96 15.18 5.87
C GLY A 111 -14.96 14.21 7.04
N VAL A 112 -14.90 12.91 6.74
CA VAL A 112 -14.52 11.91 7.73
C VAL A 112 -12.99 11.90 7.70
N GLU A 113 -12.39 12.48 8.73
CA GLU A 113 -10.96 12.37 8.97
C GLU A 113 -10.66 10.91 9.37
N LEU A 114 -10.51 10.03 8.37
CA LEU A 114 -9.98 8.70 8.62
C LEU A 114 -8.48 8.84 8.85
N LEU A 115 -8.09 8.71 10.11
CA LEU A 115 -6.69 8.65 10.51
C LEU A 115 -6.15 7.23 10.26
N LEU A 116 -5.38 7.07 9.19
CA LEU A 116 -4.69 5.81 8.93
C LEU A 116 -3.38 5.81 9.72
N ARG A 117 -3.27 4.91 10.70
CA ARG A 117 -2.07 4.74 11.51
C ARG A 117 -1.29 3.52 11.05
N TRP A 118 -0.02 3.76 10.77
CA TRP A 118 1.00 2.73 10.67
C TRP A 118 1.84 2.68 11.94
#